data_AF-A0A7X6P0F9-F1
#
_entry.id   AF-A0A7X6P0F9-F1
#
_cell.length_a   1.000
_cell.length_b   1.000
_cell.length_c   1.000
_cell.angle_alpha   90.00
_cell.angle_beta   90.00
_cell.angle_gamma   90.00
#
_symmetry.space_group_name_H-M   'P 1'
#
loop_
_entity.id
_entity.type
_entity.pdbx_description
1 polymer ?
#
loop_
_entity_poly.entity_id
_entity_poly.type
_entity_poly.pdbx_seq_one_letter_code
_entity_poly.pdbx_strand_id
1 'polypeptide(L)'
;MESQRTTALAALQHAVYCLDRSSAPAHKVRAFTRAAQVVAGLDDAEFAELVAGESLTSLNGIGASTGTVISEAVRGERGGYLDALAARTVVDPGIGAALRSSLRGDCHSHTTWSDGGASAELMARTARSLGHDYLVITDHSPRLTVAHG
;
A
#
# COMPACT_ATOMS: atom_id res chain seq x y z
N MET A 1 -5.65 -20.49 -7.58
CA MET A 1 -4.26 -20.12 -7.91
C MET A 1 -4.24 -18.60 -7.98
N GLU A 2 -3.42 -17.94 -7.17
CA GLU A 2 -3.35 -16.48 -7.14
C GLU A 2 -2.79 -15.99 -8.48
N SER A 3 -3.43 -14.98 -9.10
CA SER A 3 -2.95 -14.46 -10.39
C SER A 3 -1.72 -13.57 -10.19
N GLN A 4 -0.93 -13.41 -11.26
CA GLN A 4 0.21 -12.49 -11.26
C GLN A 4 -0.23 -11.05 -10.92
N ARG A 5 -1.39 -10.62 -11.43
CA ARG A 5 -1.98 -9.31 -11.13
C ARG A 5 -2.30 -9.16 -9.64
N THR A 6 -2.93 -10.16 -9.03
CA THR A 6 -3.24 -10.13 -7.59
C THR A 6 -1.96 -10.06 -6.74
N THR A 7 -0.94 -10.82 -7.10
CA THR A 7 0.38 -10.78 -6.45
C THR A 7 1.03 -9.39 -6.54
N ALA A 8 1.00 -8.79 -7.73
CA ALA A 8 1.52 -7.45 -7.96
C ALA A 8 0.76 -6.37 -7.18
N LEU A 9 -0.57 -6.46 -7.12
CA LEU A 9 -1.40 -5.54 -6.33
C LEU A 9 -1.07 -5.63 -4.84
N ALA A 10 -0.94 -6.85 -4.30
CA ALA A 10 -0.55 -7.06 -2.91
C ALA A 10 0.83 -6.45 -2.61
N ALA A 11 1.81 -6.64 -3.50
CA ALA A 11 3.15 -6.09 -3.36
C ALA A 11 3.17 -4.55 -3.38
N LEU A 12 2.44 -3.92 -4.30
CA LEU A 12 2.33 -2.45 -4.37
C LEU A 12 1.62 -1.88 -3.14
N GLN A 13 0.54 -2.52 -2.68
CA GLN A 13 -0.17 -2.12 -1.45
C GLN A 13 0.72 -2.24 -0.22
N HIS A 14 1.54 -3.29 -0.13
CA HIS A 14 2.52 -3.45 0.94
C HIS A 14 3.62 -2.37 0.87
N ALA A 15 4.05 -1.99 -0.33
CA ALA A 15 4.99 -0.88 -0.51
C ALA A 15 4.38 0.46 -0.04
N VAL A 16 3.12 0.75 -0.37
CA VAL A 16 2.39 1.93 0.12
C VAL A 16 2.36 1.95 1.64
N TYR A 17 1.96 0.83 2.28
CA TYR A 17 1.97 0.70 3.74
C TYR A 17 3.35 1.02 4.35
N CYS A 18 4.43 0.46 3.79
CA CYS A 18 5.77 0.71 4.30
C CYS A 18 6.20 2.18 4.15
N LEU A 19 5.83 2.82 3.02
CA LEU A 19 6.11 4.22 2.77
C LEU A 19 5.36 5.13 3.74
N ASP A 20 4.05 4.89 3.94
CA ASP A 20 3.21 5.62 4.90
C ASP A 20 3.74 5.47 6.32
N ARG A 21 4.07 4.24 6.74
CA ARG A 21 4.67 3.92 8.05
C ARG A 21 5.96 4.72 8.32
N SER A 22 6.73 5.00 7.28
CA SER A 22 7.97 5.79 7.37
C SER A 22 7.80 7.30 7.18
N SER A 23 6.55 7.76 7.02
CA SER A 23 6.24 9.16 6.67
C SER A 23 7.01 9.63 5.43
N ALA A 24 7.09 8.77 4.41
CA ALA A 24 7.78 9.08 3.17
C ALA A 24 7.14 10.31 2.47
N PRO A 25 7.89 11.04 1.63
CA PRO A 25 7.35 12.16 0.87
C PRO A 25 6.09 11.77 0.09
N ALA A 26 5.04 12.59 0.18
CA ALA A 26 3.72 12.26 -0.38
C ALA A 26 3.73 11.93 -1.89
N HIS A 27 4.66 12.52 -2.67
CA HIS A 27 4.80 12.19 -4.10
C HIS A 27 5.23 10.73 -4.33
N LYS A 28 6.03 10.16 -3.40
CA LYS A 28 6.50 8.78 -3.48
C LYS A 28 5.36 7.83 -3.15
N VAL A 29 4.60 8.09 -2.09
CA VAL A 29 3.38 7.32 -1.75
C VAL A 29 2.42 7.32 -2.95
N ARG A 30 2.12 8.51 -3.50
CA ARG A 30 1.25 8.65 -4.67
C ARG A 30 1.71 7.87 -5.89
N ALA A 31 3.03 7.74 -6.13
CA ALA A 31 3.54 6.96 -7.25
C ALA A 31 3.19 5.47 -7.13
N PHE A 32 3.32 4.89 -5.92
CA PHE A 32 2.96 3.49 -5.68
C PHE A 32 1.44 3.28 -5.67
N THR A 33 0.67 4.21 -5.09
CA THR A 33 -0.80 4.17 -5.15
C THR A 33 -1.30 4.24 -6.59
N ARG A 34 -0.74 5.12 -7.42
CA ARG A 34 -1.08 5.23 -8.84
C ARG A 34 -0.72 3.96 -9.61
N ALA A 35 0.46 3.39 -9.36
CA ALA A 35 0.84 2.13 -10.00
C ALA A 35 -0.16 1.01 -9.65
N ALA A 36 -0.61 0.93 -8.39
CA ALA A 36 -1.62 -0.05 -7.97
C ALA A 36 -2.96 0.16 -8.70
N GLN A 37 -3.37 1.42 -8.89
CA GLN A 37 -4.58 1.74 -9.67
C GLN A 37 -4.46 1.36 -11.14
N VAL A 38 -3.30 1.59 -11.77
CA VAL A 38 -3.04 1.17 -13.15
C VAL A 38 -3.15 -0.35 -13.26
N VAL A 39 -2.48 -1.10 -12.38
CA VAL A 39 -2.53 -2.57 -12.38
C VAL A 39 -3.94 -3.10 -12.10
N ALA A 40 -4.71 -2.45 -11.22
CA ALA A 40 -6.08 -2.84 -10.90
C ALA A 40 -7.05 -2.64 -12.06
N GLY A 41 -6.73 -1.72 -13.00
CA GLY A 41 -7.53 -1.46 -14.19
C GLY A 41 -7.29 -2.44 -15.35
N LEU A 42 -6.27 -3.30 -15.25
CA LEU A 42 -5.93 -4.29 -16.28
C LEU A 42 -6.62 -5.63 -15.98
N ASP A 43 -6.95 -6.37 -17.04
CA ASP A 43 -7.31 -7.77 -16.87
C ASP A 43 -6.07 -8.66 -16.59
N ASP A 44 -6.30 -9.91 -16.22
CA ASP A 44 -5.22 -10.82 -15.84
C ASP A 44 -4.34 -11.24 -17.04
N ALA A 45 -4.90 -11.28 -18.25
CA ALA A 45 -4.20 -11.70 -19.46
C ALA A 45 -3.32 -10.57 -20.00
N GLU A 46 -3.88 -9.36 -20.12
CA GLU A 46 -3.16 -8.14 -20.49
C GLU A 46 -1.97 -7.89 -19.55
N PHE A 47 -2.20 -8.04 -18.24
CA PHE A 47 -1.12 -7.88 -17.25
C PHE A 47 -0.02 -8.93 -17.43
N ALA A 48 -0.38 -10.19 -17.67
CA ALA A 48 0.59 -11.27 -17.88
C ALA A 48 1.44 -11.03 -19.14
N GLU A 49 0.85 -10.52 -20.23
CA GLU A 49 1.58 -10.16 -21.45
C GLU A 49 2.59 -9.02 -21.19
N LEU A 50 2.20 -8.00 -20.44
CA LEU A 50 3.08 -6.88 -20.08
C LEU A 50 4.27 -7.33 -19.21
N VAL A 51 4.03 -8.26 -18.27
CA VAL A 51 5.09 -8.85 -17.45
C VAL A 51 6.04 -9.67 -18.33
N ALA A 52 5.50 -10.54 -19.20
CA ALA A 52 6.30 -11.39 -20.07
C ALA A 52 7.13 -10.59 -21.08
N GLY A 53 6.59 -9.47 -21.58
CA GLY A 53 7.29 -8.55 -22.47
C GLY A 53 8.17 -7.51 -21.77
N GLU A 54 8.31 -7.57 -20.43
CA GLU A 54 9.06 -6.61 -19.60
C GLU A 54 8.70 -5.13 -19.89
N SER A 55 7.44 -4.89 -20.24
CA SER A 55 6.98 -3.60 -20.78
C SER A 55 6.11 -2.80 -19.81
N LEU A 56 6.03 -3.21 -18.54
CA LEU A 56 5.25 -2.54 -17.50
C LEU A 56 5.54 -1.03 -17.41
N THR A 57 6.80 -0.61 -17.53
CA THR A 57 7.19 0.81 -17.45
C THR A 57 6.77 1.66 -18.66
N SER A 58 6.21 1.04 -19.71
CA SER A 58 5.56 1.76 -20.80
C SER A 58 4.21 2.34 -20.38
N LEU A 59 3.58 1.79 -19.33
CA LEU A 59 2.31 2.28 -18.82
C LEU A 59 2.47 3.57 -18.03
N ASN A 60 1.68 4.59 -18.40
CA ASN A 60 1.67 5.86 -17.69
C ASN A 60 1.20 5.69 -16.23
N GLY A 61 2.13 5.81 -15.29
CA GLY A 61 1.89 5.60 -13.86
C GLY A 61 2.72 4.46 -13.26
N ILE A 62 3.46 3.71 -14.08
CA ILE A 62 4.45 2.73 -13.62
C ILE A 62 5.85 3.26 -13.95
N GLY A 63 6.61 3.60 -12.90
CA GLY A 63 8.00 4.02 -13.02
C GLY A 63 8.96 2.87 -12.71
N ALA A 64 10.26 3.16 -12.74
CA ALA A 64 11.30 2.14 -12.51
C ALA A 64 11.10 1.40 -11.18
N SER A 65 10.92 2.11 -10.06
CA SER A 65 10.79 1.46 -8.74
C SER A 65 9.49 0.68 -8.55
N THR A 66 8.36 1.16 -9.08
CA THR A 66 7.09 0.41 -9.02
C THR A 66 7.13 -0.79 -9.96
N GLY A 67 7.72 -0.64 -11.15
CA GLY A 67 7.98 -1.73 -12.09
C GLY A 67 8.86 -2.83 -11.50
N THR A 68 9.93 -2.46 -10.78
CA THR A 68 10.78 -3.39 -10.02
C THR A 68 9.97 -4.17 -8.99
N VAL A 69 9.19 -3.49 -8.13
CA VAL A 69 8.37 -4.18 -7.11
C VAL A 69 7.39 -5.17 -7.73
N ILE A 70 6.72 -4.78 -8.83
CA ILE A 70 5.81 -5.67 -9.55
C ILE A 70 6.56 -6.89 -10.08
N SER A 71 7.67 -6.64 -10.77
CA SER A 71 8.49 -7.64 -11.44
C SER A 71 9.08 -8.68 -10.48
N GLU A 72 9.66 -8.22 -9.37
CA GLU A 72 10.23 -9.09 -8.32
C GLU A 72 9.14 -9.93 -7.67
N ALA A 73 7.99 -9.33 -7.35
CA ALA A 73 6.88 -10.02 -6.69
C ALA A 73 6.27 -11.12 -7.56
N VAL A 74 6.05 -10.85 -8.86
CA VAL A 74 5.50 -11.84 -9.80
C VAL A 74 6.47 -12.99 -10.03
N ARG A 75 7.78 -12.74 -10.00
CA ARG A 75 8.82 -13.78 -10.10
C ARG A 75 9.05 -14.53 -8.77
N GLY A 76 8.44 -14.09 -7.67
CA GLY A 76 8.64 -14.68 -6.35
C GLY A 76 10.04 -14.43 -5.78
N GLU A 77 10.71 -13.37 -6.23
CA GLU A 77 12.05 -13.00 -5.77
C GLU A 77 12.02 -12.50 -4.32
N ARG A 78 13.07 -12.80 -3.56
CA ARG A 78 13.26 -12.35 -2.17
C ARG A 78 14.53 -11.52 -2.04
N GLY A 79 14.55 -10.62 -1.07
CA GLY A 79 15.63 -9.66 -0.82
C GLY A 79 15.63 -8.46 -1.76
N GLY A 80 14.58 -8.29 -2.57
CA GLY A 80 14.43 -7.20 -3.53
C GLY A 80 14.07 -5.85 -2.90
N TYR A 81 13.60 -4.92 -3.73
CA TYR A 81 13.26 -3.57 -3.32
C TYR A 81 12.23 -3.54 -2.19
N LEU A 82 11.16 -4.35 -2.31
CA LEU A 82 10.07 -4.37 -1.33
C LEU A 82 10.56 -4.88 0.03
N ASP A 83 11.37 -5.94 0.06
CA ASP A 83 11.92 -6.48 1.30
C ASP A 83 12.85 -5.48 1.98
N ALA A 84 13.72 -4.82 1.21
CA ALA A 84 14.56 -3.75 1.71
C ALA A 84 13.75 -2.55 2.23
N LEU A 85 12.61 -2.24 1.61
CA LEU A 85 11.67 -1.21 2.06
C LEU A 85 10.96 -1.62 3.34
N ALA A 86 10.47 -2.85 3.42
CA ALA A 86 9.82 -3.38 4.61
C ALA A 86 10.77 -3.38 5.81
N ALA A 87 12.01 -3.85 5.62
CA ALA A 87 13.02 -3.92 6.67
C ALA A 87 13.39 -2.54 7.24
N ARG A 88 13.69 -1.56 6.38
CA ARG A 88 14.15 -0.22 6.82
C ARG A 88 13.04 0.65 7.43
N THR A 89 11.78 0.26 7.26
CA THR A 89 10.63 1.04 7.75
C THR A 89 10.00 0.45 9.00
N VAL A 90 10.57 -0.65 9.54
CA VAL A 90 10.17 -1.19 10.84
C VAL A 90 10.43 -0.14 11.92
N VAL A 91 9.42 0.10 12.76
CA VAL A 91 9.51 0.99 13.91
C VAL A 91 9.70 0.13 15.16
N ASP A 92 10.77 0.38 15.90
CA ASP A 92 10.97 -0.22 17.23
C ASP A 92 10.08 0.50 18.25
N PRO A 93 9.08 -0.19 18.85
CA PRO A 93 8.21 0.41 19.84
C PRO A 93 8.90 0.70 21.18
N GLY A 94 10.12 0.20 21.42
CA GLY A 94 10.87 0.42 22.65
C GLY A 94 10.07 0.07 23.90
N ILE A 95 10.02 0.98 24.87
CA ILE A 95 9.22 0.82 26.11
C ILE A 95 7.71 0.65 25.84
N GLY A 96 7.23 1.07 24.66
CA GLY A 96 5.84 0.94 24.24
C GLY A 96 5.46 -0.44 23.70
N ALA A 97 6.37 -1.40 23.63
CA ALA A 97 6.12 -2.73 23.05
C ALA A 97 4.90 -3.45 23.67
N ALA A 98 4.77 -3.39 25.00
CA ALA A 98 3.65 -3.99 25.73
C ALA A 98 2.32 -3.31 25.37
N LEU A 99 2.31 -1.98 25.27
CA LEU A 99 1.13 -1.22 24.86
C LEU A 99 0.77 -1.51 23.40
N ARG A 100 1.75 -1.49 22.50
CA ARG A 100 1.58 -1.78 21.07
C ARG A 100 0.98 -3.17 20.83
N SER A 101 1.37 -4.15 21.63
CA SER A 101 0.87 -5.53 21.57
C SER A 101 -0.53 -5.69 22.16
N SER A 102 -0.95 -4.74 23.02
CA SER A 102 -2.30 -4.70 23.61
C SER A 102 -3.33 -4.00 22.72
N LEU A 103 -2.88 -3.33 21.65
CA LEU A 103 -3.78 -2.66 20.71
C LEU A 103 -4.60 -3.69 19.94
N ARG A 104 -5.93 -3.53 20.01
CA ARG A 104 -6.90 -4.35 19.28
C ARG A 104 -7.37 -3.69 17.98
N GLY A 105 -7.06 -2.42 17.75
CA GLY A 105 -7.55 -1.70 16.59
C GLY A 105 -7.41 -0.19 16.69
N ASP A 106 -7.78 0.49 15.61
CA ASP A 106 -7.74 1.94 15.50
C ASP A 106 -9.15 2.52 15.68
N CYS A 107 -9.27 3.49 16.58
CA CYS A 107 -10.54 4.16 16.88
C CYS A 107 -10.78 5.45 16.09
N HIS A 108 -9.78 5.88 15.31
CA HIS A 108 -9.82 7.13 14.56
C HIS A 108 -8.98 6.97 13.30
N SER A 109 -9.59 7.16 12.15
CA SER A 109 -8.97 6.91 10.85
C SER A 109 -9.76 7.58 9.76
N HIS A 110 -9.05 8.18 8.81
CA HIS A 110 -9.65 8.84 7.66
C HIS A 110 -9.28 8.07 6.39
N THR A 111 -10.24 7.99 5.47
CA THR A 111 -10.09 7.41 4.14
C THR A 111 -9.98 8.52 3.10
N THR A 112 -9.80 8.14 1.83
CA THR A 112 -9.86 9.07 0.71
C THR A 112 -11.23 9.73 0.49
N TRP A 113 -12.26 9.42 1.31
CA TRP A 113 -13.51 10.17 1.32
C TRP A 113 -13.39 11.49 2.10
N SER A 114 -12.41 11.61 3.00
CA SER A 114 -12.01 12.88 3.62
C SER A 114 -10.53 13.19 3.32
N ASP A 115 -9.69 13.35 4.34
CA ASP A 115 -8.29 13.71 4.34
C ASP A 115 -7.33 12.50 4.51
N GLY A 116 -7.86 11.27 4.39
CA GLY A 116 -7.08 10.04 4.43
C GLY A 116 -6.34 9.70 3.13
N GLY A 117 -5.32 8.83 3.25
CA GLY A 117 -4.47 8.42 2.14
C GLY A 117 -4.89 7.14 1.41
N ALA A 118 -5.84 6.37 1.96
CA ALA A 118 -6.23 5.05 1.45
C ALA A 118 -7.75 4.85 1.44
N SER A 119 -8.23 3.92 0.61
CA SER A 119 -9.65 3.55 0.60
C SER A 119 -10.01 2.74 1.85
N ALA A 120 -11.28 2.79 2.27
CA ALA A 120 -11.79 2.01 3.40
C ALA A 120 -11.44 0.51 3.28
N GLU A 121 -11.60 -0.04 2.07
CA GLU A 121 -11.32 -1.45 1.80
C GLU A 121 -9.85 -1.82 1.98
N LEU A 122 -8.93 -0.98 1.50
CA LEU A 122 -7.50 -1.19 1.67
C LEU A 122 -7.12 -1.08 3.17
N MET A 123 -7.64 -0.08 3.87
CA MET A 123 -7.38 0.08 5.30
C MET A 123 -7.89 -1.11 6.11
N ALA A 124 -9.10 -1.62 5.82
CA ALA A 124 -9.66 -2.79 6.48
C ALA A 124 -8.80 -4.05 6.27
N ARG A 125 -8.32 -4.28 5.03
CA ARG A 125 -7.38 -5.39 4.75
C ARG A 125 -6.08 -5.25 5.52
N THR A 126 -5.50 -4.05 5.54
CA THR A 126 -4.26 -3.77 6.27
C THR A 126 -4.45 -3.96 7.77
N ALA A 127 -5.51 -3.41 8.37
CA ALA A 127 -5.82 -3.58 9.79
C ALA A 127 -5.94 -5.07 10.17
N ARG A 128 -6.63 -5.87 9.33
CA ARG A 128 -6.72 -7.32 9.54
C ARG A 128 -5.35 -8.00 9.46
N SER A 129 -4.48 -7.60 8.53
CA SER A 129 -3.11 -8.15 8.41
C SER A 129 -2.23 -7.80 9.63
N LEU A 130 -2.52 -6.68 10.30
CA LEU A 130 -1.85 -6.25 11.52
C LEU A 130 -2.39 -6.92 12.78
N GLY A 131 -3.44 -7.75 12.67
CA GLY A 131 -4.09 -8.42 13.79
C GLY A 131 -5.08 -7.54 14.55
N HIS A 132 -5.59 -6.47 13.93
CA HIS A 132 -6.64 -5.65 14.55
C HIS A 132 -8.00 -6.37 14.46
N ASP A 133 -8.73 -6.37 15.57
CA ASP A 133 -10.12 -6.80 15.70
C ASP A 133 -11.09 -5.78 15.09
N TYR A 134 -10.73 -4.50 15.11
CA TYR A 134 -11.55 -3.41 14.61
C TYR A 134 -10.74 -2.29 13.95
N LEU A 135 -11.42 -1.57 13.05
CA LEU A 135 -10.99 -0.32 12.45
C LEU A 135 -12.20 0.60 12.40
N VAL A 136 -12.12 1.77 13.01
CA VAL A 136 -13.17 2.78 13.00
C VAL A 136 -12.82 3.85 11.96
N ILE A 137 -13.68 4.00 10.95
CA ILE A 137 -13.59 5.08 9.97
C ILE A 137 -14.35 6.30 10.49
N THR A 138 -13.65 7.43 10.57
CA THR A 138 -14.12 8.70 11.13
C THR A 138 -14.10 9.82 10.09
N ASP A 139 -14.39 9.50 8.83
CA ASP A 139 -14.45 10.46 7.73
C ASP A 139 -15.38 11.63 8.03
N HIS A 140 -14.92 12.84 7.71
CA HIS A 140 -15.71 14.05 7.91
C HIS A 140 -16.45 14.45 6.63
N SER A 141 -17.59 15.14 6.81
CA SER A 141 -18.33 15.66 5.65
C SER A 141 -17.50 16.71 4.89
N PRO A 142 -17.66 16.84 3.56
CA PRO A 142 -16.92 17.83 2.76
C PRO A 142 -17.20 19.30 3.11
N ARG A 143 -18.23 19.57 3.93
CA ARG A 143 -18.69 20.93 4.28
C ARG A 143 -18.03 21.53 5.51
N LEU A 144 -17.12 20.81 6.16
CA LEU A 144 -16.30 21.38 7.22
C LEU A 144 -14.99 21.89 6.61
N THR A 145 -14.90 23.20 6.39
CA THR A 145 -13.61 23.87 6.18
C THR A 145 -12.84 23.86 7.50
N VAL A 146 -12.22 22.73 7.85
CA VAL A 146 -11.14 22.74 8.84
C VAL A 146 -9.86 22.95 8.06
N ALA A 147 -9.33 24.17 8.14
CA ALA A 147 -8.02 24.47 7.57
C ALA A 147 -6.93 23.85 8.49
N HIS A 148 -6.02 23.08 7.90
CA HIS A 148 -4.71 22.67 8.45
C HIS A 148 -4.62 21.86 9.75
N GLY A 149 -5.73 21.50 10.40
CA GLY A 149 -5.68 20.79 11.69
C GLY A 149 -5.32 21.72 12.84
#